data_AF-A0A8C5WZL2-F1
#
_entry.id   AF-A0A8C5WZL2-F1
#
_cell.length_a   1.000
_cell.length_b   1.000
_cell.length_c   1.000
_cell.angle_alpha   90.00
_cell.angle_beta   90.00
_cell.angle_gamma   90.00
#
_symmetry.space_group_name_H-M   'P 1'
#
loop_
_entity.id
_entity.type
_entity.pdbx_description
1 polymer ?
#
loop_
_entity_poly.entity_id
_entity_poly.type
_entity_poly.pdbx_seq_one_letter_code
_entity_poly.pdbx_strand_id
1 'polypeptide(L)'
;MAPLGRVLFSVHTWSRFCAGRRPFSDSPGAASGWKLYGALCLQRRPLLAQLPNPEEEEMAELTQQIEVDKSLYSDHELRCFAEDEFLRQRSKEKYDIPEKIVLVQDTEDAWEQKFQKFKPALRITEADQKNDRTSLNRKLDQNLLLLVKQKFGDEDIWLLPQTEWQQGETLRNTVERVLVTLPGIQTQAKFLGNAPCGFYKFKFPKAIRTETDIGGKVFFFKAFLEGSPQLPSKEKADCLWCGK
;
A
#
# COMPACT_ATOMS: atom_id res chain seq x y z
N MET A 1 37.30 -4.28 76.65
CA MET A 1 37.91 -4.41 75.31
C MET A 1 36.81 -4.86 74.37
N ALA A 2 36.23 -3.91 73.63
CA ALA A 2 35.00 -4.05 72.86
C ALA A 2 35.29 -4.36 71.37
N PRO A 3 34.43 -5.14 70.68
CA PRO A 3 34.70 -5.60 69.32
C PRO A 3 34.05 -4.74 68.22
N LEU A 4 34.72 -4.75 67.06
CA LEU A 4 34.18 -4.74 65.68
C LEU A 4 33.09 -3.70 65.34
N GLY A 5 33.53 -2.53 64.84
CA GLY A 5 32.72 -1.66 63.99
C GLY A 5 33.28 -1.65 62.56
N ARG A 6 32.55 -2.23 61.60
CA ARG A 6 32.83 -2.09 60.17
C ARG A 6 31.66 -1.40 59.47
N VAL A 7 32.05 -0.38 58.72
CA VAL A 7 31.26 0.65 58.05
C VAL A 7 30.38 0.05 56.94
N LEU A 8 29.08 0.34 56.99
CA LEU A 8 28.15 0.10 55.88
C LEU A 8 28.11 1.35 54.98
N PHE A 9 28.63 1.23 53.76
CA PHE A 9 28.46 2.21 52.71
C PHE A 9 27.02 2.13 52.17
N SER A 10 26.25 3.20 52.36
CA SER A 10 24.94 3.40 51.71
C SER A 10 25.16 3.79 50.25
N VAL A 11 24.79 2.92 49.31
CA VAL A 11 24.71 3.24 47.88
C VAL A 11 23.31 3.81 47.62
N HIS A 12 23.26 5.10 47.30
CA HIS A 12 22.05 5.76 46.81
C HIS A 12 21.73 5.25 45.40
N THR A 13 20.68 4.44 45.26
CA THR A 13 20.08 4.13 43.97
C THR A 13 18.96 5.13 43.66
N TRP A 14 19.17 5.92 42.61
CA TRP A 14 18.14 6.75 42.01
C TRP A 14 17.07 5.87 41.36
N SER A 15 15.89 5.77 41.99
CA SER A 15 14.70 5.26 41.32
C SER A 15 14.07 6.41 40.52
N ARG A 16 14.17 6.31 39.19
CA ARG A 16 13.52 7.25 38.27
C ARG A 16 12.01 7.02 38.30
N PHE A 17 11.31 8.11 38.53
CA PHE A 17 9.89 8.37 38.32
C PHE A 17 9.26 7.56 37.18
N CYS A 18 8.33 6.67 37.53
CA CYS A 18 7.23 6.31 36.63
C CYS A 18 6.05 7.21 36.96
N ALA A 19 5.83 8.21 36.10
CA ALA A 19 4.72 9.14 36.17
C ALA A 19 3.37 8.39 36.15
N GLY A 20 2.48 8.79 37.06
CA GLY A 20 1.15 8.22 37.21
C GLY A 20 0.32 8.34 35.94
N ARG A 21 -0.35 7.24 35.58
CA ARG A 21 -1.51 7.28 34.70
C ARG A 21 -2.60 8.07 35.42
N ARG A 22 -2.94 9.24 34.90
CA ARG A 22 -4.22 9.88 35.23
C ARG A 22 -5.33 9.03 34.59
N PRO A 23 -6.40 8.65 35.31
CA PRO A 23 -7.59 8.17 34.65
C PRO A 23 -8.14 9.31 33.80
N PHE A 24 -8.48 9.01 32.53
CA PHE A 24 -9.31 9.89 31.75
C PHE A 24 -10.65 10.03 32.50
N SER A 25 -10.93 11.22 33.00
CA SER A 25 -12.26 11.55 33.51
C SER A 25 -13.19 11.67 32.30
N ASP A 26 -14.10 10.72 32.13
CA ASP A 26 -15.26 10.88 31.25
C ASP A 26 -16.20 11.93 31.87
N SER A 27 -15.88 13.20 31.62
CA SER A 27 -16.90 14.24 31.69
C SER A 27 -17.73 14.14 30.40
N PRO A 28 -19.07 14.04 30.46
CA PRO A 28 -19.90 14.16 29.27
C PRO A 28 -19.72 15.58 28.75
N GLY A 29 -18.84 15.73 27.77
CA GLY A 29 -18.55 17.00 27.12
C GLY A 29 -19.86 17.59 26.58
N ALA A 30 -20.10 18.86 26.90
CA ALA A 30 -21.26 19.63 26.48
C ALA A 30 -21.69 19.25 25.07
N ALA A 31 -22.98 18.91 24.91
CA ALA A 31 -23.57 18.51 23.64
C ALA A 31 -23.39 19.64 22.62
N SER A 32 -22.29 19.60 21.88
CA SER A 32 -22.03 20.54 20.81
C SER A 32 -23.01 20.20 19.69
N GLY A 33 -23.70 21.19 19.11
CA GLY A 33 -24.66 20.94 18.03
C GLY A 33 -24.02 20.48 16.71
N TRP A 34 -22.82 19.90 16.75
CA TRP A 34 -22.08 19.34 15.64
C TRP A 34 -22.04 17.83 15.78
N LYS A 35 -22.66 17.11 14.84
CA LYS A 35 -22.52 15.66 14.73
C LYS A 35 -21.12 15.30 14.25
N LEU A 36 -20.52 14.28 14.86
CA LEU A 36 -19.20 13.78 14.50
C LEU A 36 -19.37 12.56 13.59
N TYR A 37 -18.68 12.55 12.46
CA TYR A 37 -18.67 11.46 11.50
C TYR A 37 -17.25 10.96 11.30
N GLY A 38 -17.08 9.64 11.27
CA GLY A 38 -15.86 8.97 10.85
C GLY A 38 -16.01 8.50 9.41
N ALA A 39 -15.14 8.98 8.53
CA ALA A 39 -15.10 8.58 7.13
C ALA A 39 -13.84 7.77 6.80
N LEU A 40 -14.01 6.74 5.98
CA LEU A 40 -12.96 5.86 5.54
C LEU A 40 -12.47 6.26 4.14
N CYS A 41 -11.19 6.58 4.03
CA CYS A 41 -10.48 6.71 2.76
C CYS A 41 -9.74 5.40 2.49
N LEU A 42 -10.44 4.44 1.88
CA LEU A 42 -9.88 3.14 1.52
C LEU A 42 -9.15 3.24 0.18
N GLN A 43 -7.85 2.96 0.20
CA GLN A 43 -6.97 3.00 -0.96
C GLN A 43 -6.49 1.60 -1.33
N ARG A 44 -6.66 1.23 -2.59
CA ARG A 44 -5.97 0.09 -3.20
C ARG A 44 -4.64 0.57 -3.77
N ARG A 45 -3.53 -0.07 -3.37
CA ARG A 45 -2.15 0.26 -3.78
C ARG A 45 -1.90 -0.09 -5.24
N PRO A 46 -0.94 0.55 -5.93
CA PRO A 46 -0.58 0.16 -7.28
C PRO A 46 0.08 -1.22 -7.21
N LEU A 47 -0.31 -2.10 -8.13
CA LEU A 47 0.20 -3.46 -8.27
C LEU A 47 1.28 -3.52 -9.35
N LEU A 48 1.19 -2.62 -10.33
CA LEU A 48 2.19 -2.44 -11.37
C LEU A 48 2.93 -1.12 -11.15
N ALA A 49 4.20 -1.10 -11.55
CA ALA A 49 4.96 0.13 -11.69
C ALA A 49 4.35 1.00 -12.79
N GLN A 50 4.48 2.32 -12.68
CA GLN A 50 4.07 3.23 -13.74
C GLN A 50 4.98 3.05 -14.96
N LEU A 51 4.46 3.38 -16.14
CA LEU A 51 5.28 3.40 -17.34
C LEU A 51 6.20 4.62 -17.29
N PRO A 52 7.48 4.47 -17.65
CA PRO A 52 8.40 5.58 -17.69
C PRO A 52 7.98 6.58 -18.76
N ASN A 53 8.34 7.84 -18.54
CA ASN A 53 8.25 8.87 -19.57
C ASN A 53 9.40 8.69 -20.59
N PRO A 54 9.29 9.22 -21.82
CA PRO A 54 10.35 9.08 -22.82
C PRO A 54 11.71 9.61 -22.33
N GLU A 55 11.72 10.72 -21.58
CA GLU A 55 12.94 11.27 -20.98
C GLU A 55 13.54 10.35 -19.89
N GLU A 56 12.68 9.62 -19.16
CA GLU A 56 13.12 8.65 -18.16
C GLU A 56 13.69 7.39 -18.83
N GLU A 57 13.17 7.01 -20.01
CA GLU A 57 13.72 5.94 -20.84
C GLU A 57 15.12 6.30 -21.35
N GLU A 58 15.29 7.50 -21.92
CA GLU A 58 16.61 7.99 -22.36
C GLU A 58 17.61 8.04 -21.20
N MET A 59 17.18 8.51 -20.04
CA MET A 59 18.03 8.53 -18.84
C MET A 59 18.37 7.11 -18.36
N ALA A 60 17.42 6.17 -18.43
CA ALA A 60 17.66 4.79 -18.05
C ALA A 60 18.68 4.13 -18.98
N GLU A 61 18.59 4.34 -20.29
CA GLU A 61 19.56 3.86 -21.27
C GLU A 61 20.95 4.44 -21.02
N LEU A 62 21.04 5.76 -20.78
CA LEU A 62 22.31 6.42 -20.45
C LEU A 62 22.91 5.85 -19.15
N THR A 63 22.08 5.64 -18.13
CA THR A 63 22.53 5.07 -16.85
C THR A 63 23.05 3.64 -17.04
N GLN A 64 22.35 2.83 -17.85
CA GLN A 64 22.81 1.48 -18.19
C GLN A 64 24.15 1.49 -18.94
N GLN A 65 24.34 2.41 -19.90
CA GLN A 65 25.63 2.56 -20.60
C GLN A 65 26.75 2.92 -19.62
N ILE A 66 26.51 3.89 -18.74
CA ILE A 66 27.48 4.31 -17.73
C ILE A 66 27.81 3.14 -16.77
N GLU A 67 26.81 2.35 -16.40
CA GLU A 67 26.99 1.16 -15.56
C GLU A 67 27.90 0.14 -16.26
N VAL A 68 27.66 -0.16 -17.53
CA VAL A 68 28.49 -1.09 -18.32
C VAL A 68 29.91 -0.55 -18.47
N ASP A 69 30.09 0.69 -18.88
CA ASP A 69 31.41 1.32 -19.12
C ASP A 69 32.29 1.36 -17.85
N LYS A 70 31.66 1.47 -16.68
CA LYS A 70 32.36 1.55 -15.39
C LYS A 70 32.39 0.21 -14.66
N SER A 71 31.75 -0.82 -15.19
CA SER A 71 31.74 -2.15 -14.59
C SER A 71 33.03 -2.92 -14.91
N LEU A 72 33.34 -3.90 -14.06
CA LEU A 72 34.34 -4.91 -14.37
C LEU A 72 33.66 -6.07 -15.09
N TYR A 73 34.45 -6.88 -15.80
CA TYR A 73 33.94 -8.07 -16.44
C TYR A 73 33.28 -9.02 -15.44
N SER A 74 32.08 -9.45 -15.80
CA SER A 74 31.34 -10.49 -15.09
C SER A 74 31.92 -11.87 -15.36
N ASP A 75 31.61 -12.83 -14.47
CA ASP A 75 32.02 -14.24 -14.65
C ASP A 75 31.52 -14.83 -15.98
N HIS A 76 30.36 -14.36 -16.46
CA HIS A 76 29.79 -14.78 -17.75
C HIS A 76 30.66 -14.28 -18.91
N GLU A 77 31.02 -13.00 -18.92
CA GLU A 77 31.87 -12.42 -19.97
C GLU A 77 33.27 -13.03 -19.98
N LEU A 78 33.88 -13.24 -18.80
CA LEU A 78 35.16 -13.92 -18.68
C LEU A 78 35.10 -15.35 -19.25
N ARG A 79 33.99 -16.05 -19.02
CA ARG A 79 33.75 -17.38 -19.58
C ARG A 79 33.58 -17.32 -21.11
N CYS A 80 32.86 -16.34 -21.64
CA CYS A 80 32.75 -16.12 -23.09
C CYS A 80 34.13 -15.92 -23.72
N PHE A 81 34.96 -15.04 -23.15
CA PHE A 81 36.30 -14.79 -23.68
C PHE A 81 37.19 -16.04 -23.65
N ALA A 82 37.16 -16.80 -22.55
CA ALA A 82 37.93 -18.03 -22.44
C ALA A 82 37.49 -19.11 -23.45
N GLU A 83 36.17 -19.26 -23.68
CA GLU A 83 35.63 -20.20 -24.67
C GLU A 83 35.96 -19.75 -26.12
N ASP A 84 35.88 -18.46 -26.42
CA ASP A 84 36.27 -17.90 -27.73
C ASP A 84 37.75 -18.10 -28.04
N GLU A 85 38.63 -17.86 -27.06
CA GLU A 85 40.07 -18.11 -27.22
C GLU A 85 40.36 -19.59 -27.47
N PHE A 86 39.69 -20.47 -26.71
CA PHE A 86 39.81 -21.91 -26.89
C PHE A 86 39.35 -22.35 -28.29
N LEU A 87 38.22 -21.84 -28.79
CA LEU A 87 37.73 -22.12 -30.15
C LEU A 87 38.69 -21.60 -31.24
N ARG A 88 39.29 -20.41 -31.04
CA ARG A 88 40.30 -19.85 -31.95
C ARG A 88 41.59 -20.68 -31.97
N GLN A 89 42.00 -21.25 -30.84
CA GLN A 89 43.15 -22.16 -30.78
C GLN A 89 42.83 -23.50 -31.45
N ARG A 90 41.66 -24.09 -31.18
CA ARG A 90 41.18 -25.32 -31.83
C ARG A 90 41.09 -25.22 -33.35
N SER A 91 40.68 -24.06 -33.88
CA SER A 91 40.62 -23.87 -35.34
C SER A 91 42.02 -23.82 -36.01
N LYS A 92 43.08 -23.52 -35.25
CA LYS A 92 44.47 -23.48 -35.73
C LYS A 92 45.18 -24.81 -35.55
N GLU A 93 44.99 -25.46 -34.40
CA GLU A 93 45.60 -26.74 -34.06
C GLU A 93 44.53 -27.84 -34.12
N LYS A 94 44.59 -28.71 -35.14
CA LYS A 94 43.68 -29.85 -35.33
C LYS A 94 43.89 -30.93 -34.25
N TYR A 95 43.57 -30.66 -32.99
CA TYR A 95 43.57 -31.65 -31.92
C TYR A 95 42.15 -31.93 -31.41
N ASP A 96 41.87 -33.22 -31.18
CA ASP A 96 40.64 -33.74 -30.58
C ASP A 96 40.73 -33.62 -29.05
N ILE A 97 40.32 -32.47 -28.51
CA ILE A 97 40.18 -32.22 -27.07
C ILE A 97 38.71 -32.47 -26.68
N PRO A 98 38.41 -33.12 -25.52
CA PRO A 98 37.04 -33.47 -25.13
C PRO A 98 36.13 -32.24 -25.06
N GLU A 99 34.98 -32.38 -25.72
CA GLU A 99 33.95 -31.36 -25.87
C GLU A 99 33.39 -30.94 -24.51
N LYS A 100 33.46 -29.63 -24.21
CA LYS A 100 32.66 -29.07 -23.12
C LYS A 100 31.19 -29.16 -23.55
N ILE A 101 30.42 -29.98 -22.84
CA ILE A 101 29.07 -30.43 -23.24
C ILE A 101 28.05 -29.28 -23.35
N VAL A 102 28.33 -28.10 -22.80
CA VAL A 102 27.47 -26.92 -22.90
C VAL A 102 28.33 -25.67 -23.10
N LEU A 103 28.22 -25.05 -24.27
CA LEU A 103 28.84 -23.76 -24.59
C LEU A 103 28.03 -22.62 -23.96
N VAL A 104 28.65 -21.45 -23.81
CA VAL A 104 27.90 -20.25 -23.37
C VAL A 104 26.74 -19.93 -24.32
N GLN A 105 26.95 -20.06 -25.63
CA GLN A 105 25.89 -19.84 -26.63
C GLN A 105 24.69 -20.77 -26.40
N ASP A 106 24.91 -22.06 -26.12
CA ASP A 106 23.83 -23.00 -25.82
C ASP A 106 23.03 -22.57 -24.58
N THR A 107 23.69 -21.95 -23.59
CA THR A 107 23.01 -21.43 -22.40
C THR A 107 22.18 -20.18 -22.67
N GLU A 108 22.68 -19.27 -23.50
CA GLU A 108 21.97 -18.07 -23.94
C GLU A 108 20.73 -18.45 -24.76
N ASP A 109 20.89 -19.36 -25.73
CA ASP A 109 19.80 -19.92 -26.52
C ASP A 109 18.73 -20.58 -25.63
N ALA A 110 19.15 -21.33 -24.61
CA ALA A 110 18.21 -21.96 -23.67
C ALA A 110 17.44 -20.91 -22.83
N TRP A 111 18.06 -19.79 -22.48
CA TRP A 111 17.40 -18.68 -21.79
C TRP A 111 16.41 -17.97 -22.71
N GLU A 112 16.81 -17.68 -23.95
CA GLU A 112 15.93 -17.08 -24.96
C GLU A 112 14.71 -17.95 -25.26
N GLN A 113 14.91 -19.27 -25.42
CA GLN A 113 13.80 -20.21 -25.61
C GLN A 113 12.82 -20.20 -24.43
N LYS A 114 13.32 -20.08 -23.19
CA LYS A 114 12.45 -19.97 -22.00
C LYS A 114 11.70 -18.64 -21.98
N PHE A 115 12.37 -17.55 -22.34
CA PHE A 115 11.77 -16.23 -22.42
C PHE A 115 10.65 -16.19 -23.48
N GLN A 116 10.89 -16.72 -24.68
CA GLN A 116 9.89 -16.78 -25.75
C GLN A 116 8.68 -17.66 -25.41
N LYS A 117 8.87 -18.73 -24.62
CA LYS A 117 7.78 -19.59 -24.14
C LYS A 117 6.92 -18.88 -23.09
N PHE A 118 7.49 -17.96 -22.32
CA PHE A 118 6.78 -17.24 -21.26
C PHE A 118 5.96 -16.10 -21.84
N LYS A 119 4.63 -16.16 -21.69
CA LYS A 119 3.73 -15.07 -22.06
C LYS A 119 3.38 -14.26 -20.80
N PRO A 120 3.87 -13.02 -20.67
CA PRO A 120 3.52 -12.19 -19.52
C PRO A 120 2.03 -11.84 -19.55
N ALA A 121 1.45 -11.65 -18.36
CA ALA A 121 0.09 -11.14 -18.24
C ALA A 121 -0.01 -9.71 -18.79
N LEU A 122 -1.14 -9.42 -19.44
CA LEU A 122 -1.41 -8.08 -19.97
C LEU A 122 -1.50 -7.06 -18.83
N ARG A 123 -0.84 -5.91 -19.01
CA ARG A 123 -0.90 -4.79 -18.06
C ARG A 123 -2.26 -4.10 -18.08
N ILE A 124 -2.89 -4.05 -19.26
CA ILE A 124 -4.24 -3.52 -19.48
C ILE A 124 -5.23 -4.67 -19.34
N THR A 125 -6.18 -4.54 -18.42
CA THR A 125 -7.18 -5.58 -18.18
C THR A 125 -8.45 -5.35 -19.00
N GLU A 126 -9.32 -6.35 -19.07
CA GLU A 126 -10.64 -6.20 -19.70
C GLU A 126 -11.48 -5.09 -19.05
N ALA A 127 -11.30 -4.88 -17.74
CA ALA A 127 -11.99 -3.82 -16.99
C ALA A 127 -11.52 -2.43 -17.40
N ASP A 128 -10.28 -2.28 -17.85
CA ASP A 128 -9.78 -1.03 -18.42
C ASP A 128 -10.43 -0.76 -19.78
N GLN A 129 -10.55 -1.79 -20.62
CA GLN A 129 -11.17 -1.69 -21.94
C GLN A 129 -12.67 -1.39 -21.85
N LYS A 130 -13.39 -2.07 -20.94
CA LYS A 130 -14.83 -1.87 -20.70
C LYS A 130 -15.13 -0.64 -19.83
N ASN A 131 -14.11 -0.04 -19.23
CA ASN A 131 -14.22 1.07 -18.27
C ASN A 131 -15.10 0.73 -17.05
N ASP A 132 -14.99 -0.51 -16.56
CA ASP A 132 -15.77 -1.05 -15.45
C ASP A 132 -15.23 -0.53 -14.11
N ARG A 133 -15.88 0.52 -13.58
CA ARG A 133 -15.45 1.21 -12.35
C ARG A 133 -15.80 0.49 -11.04
N THR A 134 -16.56 -0.59 -11.10
CA THR A 134 -16.88 -1.42 -9.93
C THR A 134 -15.78 -2.43 -9.62
N SER A 135 -14.95 -2.76 -10.61
CA SER A 135 -13.89 -3.76 -10.50
C SER A 135 -12.59 -3.17 -9.95
N LEU A 136 -11.83 -3.98 -9.22
CA LEU A 136 -10.51 -3.61 -8.68
C LEU A 136 -9.35 -3.89 -9.61
N ASN A 137 -9.57 -4.76 -10.60
CA ASN A 137 -8.57 -5.14 -11.60
C ASN A 137 -8.38 -4.07 -12.68
N ARG A 138 -9.04 -2.92 -12.54
CA ARG A 138 -8.87 -1.73 -13.37
C ARG A 138 -7.62 -0.95 -12.92
N LYS A 139 -6.93 -0.29 -13.83
CA LYS A 139 -5.83 0.68 -13.57
C LYS A 139 -4.82 0.16 -12.54
N LEU A 140 -4.15 -0.94 -12.88
CA LEU A 140 -3.23 -1.63 -11.96
C LEU A 140 -2.02 -0.78 -11.53
N ASP A 141 -1.68 0.24 -12.33
CA ASP A 141 -0.62 1.22 -12.17
C ASP A 141 -0.95 2.39 -11.22
N GLN A 142 -2.24 2.61 -10.92
CA GLN A 142 -2.72 3.74 -10.12
C GLN A 142 -3.29 3.31 -8.77
N ASN A 143 -3.34 4.28 -7.86
CA ASN A 143 -4.08 4.13 -6.61
C ASN A 143 -5.57 4.33 -6.85
N LEU A 144 -6.39 3.41 -6.36
CA LEU A 144 -7.85 3.53 -6.45
C LEU A 144 -8.46 3.83 -5.08
N LEU A 145 -9.45 4.72 -5.07
CA LEU A 145 -10.23 5.12 -3.91
C LEU A 145 -11.63 4.52 -3.99
N LEU A 146 -12.11 4.00 -2.85
CA LEU A 146 -13.48 3.53 -2.72
C LEU A 146 -14.45 4.71 -2.52
N LEU A 147 -15.45 4.79 -3.38
CA LEU A 147 -16.63 5.65 -3.22
C LEU A 147 -17.88 4.78 -3.06
N VAL A 148 -18.79 5.24 -2.22
CA VAL A 148 -20.08 4.61 -1.98
C VAL A 148 -21.18 5.64 -2.21
N LYS A 149 -22.22 5.25 -2.92
CA LYS A 149 -23.41 6.07 -3.10
C LYS A 149 -24.22 6.07 -1.82
N GLN A 150 -24.45 7.25 -1.27
CA GLN A 150 -25.25 7.43 -0.06
C GLN A 150 -26.45 8.32 -0.39
N LYS A 151 -27.62 7.91 0.11
CA LYS A 151 -28.85 8.69 -0.04
C LYS A 151 -28.92 9.76 1.03
N PHE A 152 -28.93 11.02 0.64
CA PHE A 152 -29.13 12.16 1.52
C PHE A 152 -30.46 12.83 1.18
N GLY A 153 -31.52 12.47 1.91
CA GLY A 153 -32.88 12.86 1.56
C GLY A 153 -33.31 12.21 0.25
N ASP A 154 -33.66 13.04 -0.75
CA ASP A 154 -34.07 12.59 -2.09
C ASP A 154 -32.91 12.56 -3.10
N GLU A 155 -31.72 13.07 -2.72
CA GLU A 155 -30.56 13.13 -3.59
C GLU A 155 -29.55 12.01 -3.29
N ASP A 156 -29.07 11.39 -4.36
CA ASP A 156 -28.06 10.36 -4.33
C ASP A 156 -26.66 10.97 -4.55
N ILE A 157 -25.81 11.00 -3.51
CA ILE A 157 -24.48 11.62 -3.58
C ILE A 157 -23.39 10.56 -3.40
N TRP A 158 -22.34 10.65 -4.22
CA TRP A 158 -21.14 9.81 -4.09
C TRP A 158 -20.21 10.37 -3.02
N LEU A 159 -19.99 9.59 -1.97
CA LEU A 159 -19.15 9.99 -0.85
C LEU A 159 -18.21 8.86 -0.43
N LEU A 160 -17.23 9.20 0.39
CA LEU A 160 -16.47 8.18 1.10
C LEU A 160 -17.39 7.46 2.09
N PRO A 161 -17.19 6.14 2.32
CA PRO A 161 -17.91 5.42 3.35
C PRO A 161 -17.78 6.14 4.69
N GLN A 162 -18.89 6.56 5.28
CA GLN A 162 -18.92 7.33 6.53
C GLN A 162 -20.01 6.84 7.46
N THR A 163 -19.75 6.91 8.77
CA THR A 163 -20.71 6.60 9.83
C THR A 163 -20.66 7.67 10.92
N GLU A 164 -21.79 7.82 11.63
CA GLU A 164 -21.86 8.67 12.82
C GLU A 164 -21.11 8.03 13.99
N TRP A 165 -20.41 8.86 14.76
CA TRP A 165 -19.70 8.47 15.97
C TRP A 165 -20.69 8.17 17.10
N GLN A 166 -20.45 7.09 17.83
CA GLN A 166 -21.25 6.67 18.98
C GLN A 166 -20.45 6.89 20.28
N GLN A 167 -21.16 7.23 21.36
CA GLN A 167 -20.54 7.44 22.66
C GLN A 167 -19.87 6.15 23.16
N GLY A 168 -18.62 6.26 23.64
CA GLY A 168 -17.81 5.12 24.10
C GLY A 168 -16.88 4.51 23.05
N GLU A 169 -16.94 4.94 21.79
CA GLU A 169 -16.00 4.52 20.74
C GLU A 169 -14.89 5.55 20.50
N THR A 170 -13.72 5.12 20.04
CA THR A 170 -12.76 6.04 19.42
C THR A 170 -13.19 6.37 17.99
N LEU A 171 -12.77 7.52 17.45
CA LEU A 171 -13.06 7.87 16.05
C LEU A 171 -12.55 6.80 15.08
N ARG A 172 -11.42 6.15 15.40
CA ARG A 172 -10.89 5.04 14.60
C ARG A 172 -11.79 3.82 14.67
N ASN A 173 -12.28 3.43 15.85
CA ASN A 173 -13.20 2.30 15.99
C ASN A 173 -14.49 2.54 15.19
N THR A 174 -14.98 3.78 15.15
CA THR A 174 -16.13 4.16 14.30
C THR A 174 -15.85 3.89 12.83
N VAL A 175 -14.64 4.19 12.33
CA VAL A 175 -14.24 3.89 10.95
C VAL A 175 -14.05 2.39 10.72
N GLU A 176 -13.51 1.66 11.69
CA GLU A 176 -13.43 0.19 11.65
C GLU A 176 -14.82 -0.45 11.55
N ARG A 177 -15.83 0.12 12.22
CA ARG A 177 -17.23 -0.29 12.05
C ARG A 177 -17.78 -0.01 10.64
N VAL A 178 -17.32 1.04 9.96
CA VAL A 178 -17.69 1.28 8.55
C VAL A 178 -17.25 0.10 7.69
N LEU A 179 -16.03 -0.41 7.87
CA LEU A 179 -15.51 -1.54 7.10
C LEU A 179 -16.36 -2.80 7.26
N VAL A 180 -16.81 -3.09 8.49
CA VAL A 180 -17.69 -4.25 8.76
C VAL A 180 -19.03 -4.09 8.06
N THR A 181 -19.53 -2.86 7.97
CA THR A 181 -20.80 -2.58 7.29
C THR A 181 -20.70 -2.75 5.77
N LEU A 182 -19.49 -2.62 5.19
CA LEU A 182 -19.29 -2.74 3.74
C LEU A 182 -19.24 -4.23 3.32
N PRO A 183 -20.10 -4.66 2.38
CA PRO A 183 -20.12 -6.03 1.91
C PRO A 183 -18.84 -6.38 1.16
N GLY A 184 -18.19 -7.50 1.51
CA GLY A 184 -17.03 -8.06 0.79
C GLY A 184 -15.65 -7.46 1.12
N ILE A 185 -15.57 -6.43 1.97
CA ILE A 185 -14.31 -5.69 2.29
C ILE A 185 -13.85 -5.93 3.75
N GLN A 186 -14.66 -6.62 4.54
CA GLN A 186 -14.62 -6.61 6.00
C GLN A 186 -13.29 -7.03 6.66
N THR A 187 -12.47 -7.85 6.01
CA THR A 187 -11.32 -8.51 6.65
C THR A 187 -9.95 -8.09 6.11
N GLN A 188 -9.89 -7.09 5.22
CA GLN A 188 -8.72 -6.84 4.38
C GLN A 188 -8.23 -5.38 4.43
N ALA A 189 -8.46 -4.63 5.51
CA ALA A 189 -8.04 -3.22 5.56
C ALA A 189 -7.05 -2.93 6.69
N LYS A 190 -5.95 -2.26 6.35
CA LYS A 190 -4.91 -1.79 7.28
C LYS A 190 -4.95 -0.29 7.45
N PHE A 191 -5.23 0.18 8.66
CA PHE A 191 -5.26 1.59 9.01
C PHE A 191 -3.87 2.19 9.18
N LEU A 192 -3.71 3.43 8.74
CA LEU A 192 -2.47 4.19 8.90
C LEU A 192 -2.56 5.11 10.11
N GLY A 193 -2.21 4.56 11.28
CA GLY A 193 -2.19 5.29 12.54
C GLY A 193 -3.58 5.55 13.12
N ASN A 194 -3.62 6.39 14.16
CA ASN A 194 -4.85 6.72 14.90
C ASN A 194 -5.31 8.18 14.71
N ALA A 195 -4.53 8.99 13.98
CA ALA A 195 -4.86 10.38 13.72
C ALA A 195 -5.68 10.51 12.43
N PRO A 196 -6.70 11.39 12.38
CA PRO A 196 -7.40 11.68 11.14
C PRO A 196 -6.46 12.42 10.16
N CYS A 197 -6.56 12.09 8.88
CA CYS A 197 -5.76 12.69 7.80
C CYS A 197 -6.33 14.03 7.32
N GLY A 198 -7.62 14.29 7.58
CA GLY A 198 -8.29 15.52 7.20
C GLY A 198 -9.64 15.65 7.88
N PHE A 199 -10.22 16.85 7.81
CA PHE A 199 -11.56 17.11 8.32
C PHE A 199 -12.36 17.92 7.31
N TYR A 200 -13.67 17.69 7.28
CA TYR A 200 -14.62 18.47 6.50
C TYR A 200 -15.79 18.89 7.39
N LYS A 201 -16.19 20.17 7.30
CA LYS A 201 -17.27 20.73 8.11
C LYS A 201 -18.35 21.24 7.19
N PHE A 202 -19.55 20.70 7.34
CA PHE A 202 -20.72 21.15 6.58
C PHE A 202 -21.86 21.52 7.52
N LYS A 203 -22.72 22.43 7.08
CA LYS A 203 -23.94 22.79 7.79
C LYS A 203 -25.11 22.18 7.04
N PHE A 204 -26.09 21.65 7.76
CA PHE A 204 -27.31 21.14 7.12
C PHE A 204 -28.04 22.27 6.37
N PRO A 205 -28.83 21.98 5.32
CA PRO A 205 -29.73 22.96 4.72
C PRO A 205 -30.66 23.56 5.77
N LYS A 206 -31.07 24.83 5.61
CA LYS A 206 -31.89 25.55 6.61
C LYS A 206 -33.19 24.82 6.97
N ALA A 207 -33.71 23.99 6.07
CA ALA A 207 -34.92 23.18 6.28
C ALA A 207 -34.80 22.12 7.40
N ILE A 208 -33.58 21.63 7.70
CA ILE A 208 -33.34 20.53 8.66
C ILE A 208 -32.60 21.05 9.90
N ARG A 209 -32.20 22.33 9.94
CA ARG A 209 -31.46 22.90 11.08
C ARG A 209 -32.35 23.04 12.31
N THR A 210 -32.02 22.31 13.36
CA THR A 210 -32.51 22.54 14.72
C THR A 210 -31.42 23.19 15.57
N GLU A 211 -31.79 23.81 16.70
CA GLU A 211 -30.82 24.40 17.64
C GLU A 211 -29.82 23.37 18.17
N THR A 212 -30.24 22.09 18.19
CA THR A 212 -29.43 20.95 18.58
C THR A 212 -28.56 20.40 17.46
N ASP A 213 -28.96 20.51 16.18
CA ASP A 213 -28.24 19.95 15.04
C ASP A 213 -27.89 21.03 13.98
N ILE A 214 -26.75 21.68 14.18
CA ILE A 214 -26.24 22.77 13.31
C ILE A 214 -25.61 22.19 12.04
N GLY A 215 -24.92 21.06 12.15
CA GLY A 215 -24.15 20.48 11.06
C GLY A 215 -23.34 19.24 11.44
N GLY A 216 -22.54 18.77 10.48
CA GLY A 216 -21.65 17.62 10.63
C GLY A 216 -20.18 17.99 10.47
N LYS A 217 -19.33 17.34 11.27
CA LYS A 217 -17.87 17.32 11.10
C LYS A 217 -17.45 15.91 10.73
N VAL A 218 -16.89 15.75 9.54
CA VAL A 218 -16.40 14.47 9.02
C VAL A 218 -14.88 14.42 9.21
N PHE A 219 -14.38 13.35 9.82
CA PHE A 219 -12.95 13.08 9.97
C PHE A 219 -12.56 11.93 9.05
N PHE A 220 -11.57 12.14 8.20
CA PHE A 220 -11.13 11.14 7.24
C PHE A 220 -9.97 10.33 7.79
N PHE A 221 -10.08 9.00 7.75
CA PHE A 221 -9.02 8.07 8.12
C PHE A 221 -8.55 7.31 6.88
N LYS A 222 -7.24 7.25 6.69
CA LYS A 222 -6.65 6.53 5.56
C LYS A 222 -6.42 5.07 5.92
N ALA A 223 -6.84 4.18 5.03
CA ALA A 223 -6.59 2.75 5.13
C ALA A 223 -6.15 2.18 3.79
N PHE A 224 -5.32 1.13 3.83
CA PHE A 224 -4.96 0.36 2.65
C PHE A 224 -5.75 -0.94 2.59
N LEU A 225 -6.17 -1.30 1.39
CA LEU A 225 -6.73 -2.61 1.10
C LEU A 225 -5.58 -3.63 0.96
N GLU A 226 -5.54 -4.61 1.85
CA GLU A 226 -4.66 -5.77 1.90
C GLU A 226 -5.43 -7.03 1.47
N GLY A 227 -5.33 -7.38 0.19
CA GLY A 227 -5.93 -8.59 -0.38
C GLY A 227 -6.81 -8.30 -1.61
N SER A 228 -7.33 -9.38 -2.20
CA SER A 228 -8.38 -9.30 -3.23
C SER A 228 -9.74 -9.43 -2.54
N PRO A 229 -10.54 -8.37 -2.46
CA PRO A 229 -11.88 -8.49 -1.90
C PRO A 229 -12.77 -9.21 -2.90
N GLN A 230 -13.51 -10.19 -2.41
CA GLN A 230 -14.55 -10.84 -3.17
C GLN A 230 -15.80 -9.96 -3.04
N LEU A 231 -16.03 -9.11 -4.03
CA LEU A 231 -17.28 -8.36 -4.09
C LEU A 231 -18.43 -9.36 -4.31
N PRO A 232 -19.44 -9.41 -3.42
CA PRO A 232 -20.52 -10.37 -3.56
C PRO A 232 -21.31 -10.07 -4.84
N SER A 233 -21.55 -11.13 -5.63
CA SER A 233 -22.14 -11.08 -6.97
C SER A 233 -23.63 -10.72 -7.01
N LYS A 234 -24.29 -10.53 -5.86
CA LYS A 234 -25.77 -10.45 -5.78
C LYS A 234 -26.33 -9.10 -5.34
N GLU A 235 -25.51 -8.24 -4.75
CA GLU A 235 -25.91 -6.86 -4.50
C GLU A 235 -24.87 -6.00 -5.19
N LYS A 236 -25.28 -5.29 -6.25
CA LYS A 236 -24.53 -4.13 -6.74
C LYS A 236 -24.62 -3.08 -5.63
N ALA A 237 -23.92 -3.28 -4.53
CA ALA A 237 -23.60 -2.21 -3.61
C ALA A 237 -23.00 -1.12 -4.50
N ASP A 238 -23.58 0.07 -4.47
CA ASP A 238 -23.22 1.21 -5.29
C ASP A 238 -21.81 1.70 -4.91
N CYS A 239 -20.81 0.86 -5.19
CA CYS A 239 -19.41 0.98 -4.84
C CYS A 239 -18.64 1.23 -6.12
N LEU A 240 -17.79 2.25 -6.11
CA LEU A 240 -17.06 2.69 -7.29
C LEU A 240 -15.61 2.96 -6.90
N TRP A 241 -14.69 2.40 -7.69
CA TRP A 241 -13.26 2.59 -7.52
C TRP A 241 -12.74 3.64 -8.49
N CYS A 242 -12.38 4.81 -7.97
CA CYS A 242 -11.85 5.93 -8.75
C CYS A 242 -10.35 6.07 -8.59
N GLY A 243 -9.65 6.29 -9.70
CA GLY A 243 -8.31 6.90 -9.66
C GLY A 243 -8.42 8.37 -9.28
N LYS A 244 -7.33 8.93 -8.75
CA LYS A 244 -7.19 10.38 -8.58
C LYS A 244 -7.03 11.08 -9.94
#